data_AF-A0A3R6PA91-F1
#
_entry.id   AF-A0A3R6PA91-F1
#
_cell.length_a   1.000
_cell.length_b   1.000
_cell.length_c   1.000
_cell.angle_alpha   90.00
_cell.angle_beta   90.00
_cell.angle_gamma   90.00
#
_symmetry.space_group_name_H-M   'P 1'
#
loop_
_entity.id
_entity.type
_entity.pdbx_description
1 polymer ?
#
loop_
_entity_poly.entity_id
_entity_poly.type
_entity_poly.pdbx_seq_one_letter_code
_entity_poly.pdbx_strand_id
1 'polypeptide(L)'
;MLAEPMTLYKLMNLYMLHQVNFPLTNAQLSNFFLDREYTTYFTLQQALNELLDAGLVKKETMRNSSRYEITKEGEETLEFFGKNISPAIVSDMDEYLKQNRFRMRNEVGLISDFYKSTNQDYIVHCEVREGKAVLVNLDISVPDKEQAEIMCNHWKDRSQEIYAYVMKSLMSEHGVEKK
;
A
#
# COMPACT_ATOMS: atom_id res chain seq x y z
N MET A 1 4.94 28.32 -17.61
CA MET A 1 3.66 28.50 -16.89
C MET A 1 3.76 27.71 -15.61
N LEU A 2 3.59 28.36 -14.46
CA LEU A 2 3.44 27.64 -13.20
C LEU A 2 2.12 26.86 -13.30
N ALA A 3 2.14 25.56 -13.04
CA ALA A 3 0.90 24.82 -12.89
C ALA A 3 0.10 25.43 -11.73
N GLU A 4 -1.22 25.51 -11.85
CA GLU A 4 -2.05 25.88 -10.70
C GLU A 4 -1.73 24.97 -9.51
N PRO A 5 -1.72 25.47 -8.26
CA PRO A 5 -1.26 24.71 -7.10
C PRO A 5 -1.86 23.30 -7.01
N MET A 6 -3.17 23.17 -7.29
CA MET A 6 -3.85 21.88 -7.29
C MET A 6 -3.35 20.92 -8.37
N THR A 7 -3.12 21.42 -9.59
CA THR A 7 -2.55 20.63 -10.69
C THR A 7 -1.15 20.12 -10.32
N LEU A 8 -0.32 20.97 -9.70
CA LEU A 8 0.99 20.56 -9.21
C LEU A 8 0.89 19.44 -8.16
N TYR A 9 0.02 19.57 -7.15
CA TYR A 9 -0.15 18.53 -6.12
C TYR A 9 -0.64 17.20 -6.70
N LYS A 10 -1.52 17.23 -7.70
CA LYS A 10 -1.96 16.03 -8.42
C LYS A 10 -0.80 15.35 -9.16
N LEU A 11 0.02 16.13 -9.86
CA LEU A 11 1.22 15.61 -10.54
C LEU A 11 2.26 15.06 -9.57
N MET A 12 2.45 15.70 -8.40
CA MET A 12 3.34 15.19 -7.35
C MET A 12 2.86 13.83 -6.80
N ASN A 13 1.55 13.67 -6.55
CA ASN A 13 1.00 12.38 -6.11
C ASN A 13 1.21 11.28 -7.16
N LEU A 14 0.91 11.57 -8.44
CA LEU A 14 1.16 10.64 -9.54
C LEU A 14 2.65 10.28 -9.63
N TYR A 15 3.54 11.28 -9.53
CA TYR A 15 4.98 11.06 -9.57
C TYR A 15 5.46 10.13 -8.44
N MET A 16 5.07 10.42 -7.19
CA MET A 16 5.46 9.58 -6.05
C MET A 16 4.99 8.14 -6.19
N LEU A 17 3.76 7.93 -6.67
CA LEU A 17 3.19 6.60 -6.91
C LEU A 17 3.88 5.86 -8.06
N HIS A 18 4.32 6.59 -9.10
CA HIS A 18 5.04 6.01 -10.23
C HIS A 18 6.47 5.56 -9.87
N GLN A 19 7.14 6.24 -8.94
CA GLN A 19 8.51 5.91 -8.54
C GLN A 19 8.62 4.63 -7.69
N VAL A 20 7.51 4.08 -7.21
CA VAL A 20 7.50 2.88 -6.36
C VAL A 20 6.74 1.73 -7.02
N ASN A 21 7.20 0.51 -6.76
CA ASN A 21 6.55 -0.72 -7.22
C ASN A 21 5.58 -1.32 -6.18
N PHE A 22 5.10 -0.49 -5.26
CA PHE A 22 4.19 -0.85 -4.17
C PHE A 22 3.22 0.31 -3.91
N PRO A 23 2.00 0.03 -3.41
CA PRO A 23 1.06 1.09 -3.07
C PRO A 23 1.60 1.98 -1.94
N LEU A 24 1.25 3.26 -1.95
CA LEU A 24 1.53 4.17 -0.83
C LEU A 24 0.27 4.37 0.02
N THR A 25 0.42 4.35 1.34
CA THR A 25 -0.69 4.68 2.24
C THR A 25 -0.99 6.17 2.22
N ASN A 26 -2.22 6.54 2.59
CA ASN A 26 -2.60 7.94 2.80
C ASN A 26 -1.64 8.67 3.77
N ALA A 27 -1.20 7.99 4.83
CA ALA A 27 -0.28 8.55 5.82
C ALA A 27 1.11 8.79 5.23
N GLN A 28 1.64 7.86 4.43
CA GLN A 28 2.94 7.99 3.78
C GLN A 28 2.97 9.16 2.78
N LEU A 29 1.90 9.34 2.00
CA LEU A 29 1.73 10.50 1.13
C LEU A 29 1.60 11.77 1.97
N SER A 30 0.70 11.78 2.96
CA SER A 30 0.47 12.96 3.80
C SER A 30 1.72 13.46 4.51
N ASN A 31 2.54 12.56 5.06
CA ASN A 31 3.79 12.93 5.72
C ASN A 31 4.72 13.70 4.77
N PHE A 32 4.87 13.27 3.52
CA PHE A 32 5.72 14.01 2.57
C PHE A 32 5.24 15.45 2.36
N PHE A 33 3.95 15.64 2.08
CA PHE A 33 3.41 16.96 1.79
C PHE A 33 3.41 17.88 3.03
N LEU A 34 3.19 17.32 4.22
CA LEU A 34 3.13 18.07 5.47
C LEU A 34 4.53 18.40 6.00
N ASP A 35 5.45 17.43 6.03
CA ASP A 35 6.80 17.61 6.57
C ASP A 35 7.63 18.59 5.72
N ARG A 36 7.34 18.67 4.42
CA ARG A 36 7.98 19.61 3.48
C ARG A 36 7.15 20.88 3.24
N GLU A 37 6.06 21.05 3.98
CA GLU A 37 5.17 22.22 3.93
C GLU A 37 4.62 22.56 2.53
N TYR A 38 4.48 21.56 1.65
CA TYR A 38 3.95 21.75 0.30
C TYR A 38 2.48 22.16 0.32
N THR A 39 1.68 21.53 1.17
CA THR A 39 0.25 21.83 1.29
C THR A 39 -0.34 21.27 2.58
N THR A 40 -1.62 21.55 2.83
CA THR A 40 -2.34 21.04 4.00
C THR A 40 -2.92 19.65 3.75
N TYR A 41 -3.21 18.92 4.83
CA TYR A 41 -3.89 17.62 4.73
C TYR A 41 -5.19 17.70 3.92
N PHE A 42 -6.00 18.74 4.14
CA PHE A 42 -7.25 18.93 3.43
C PHE A 42 -7.05 19.09 1.92
N THR A 43 -6.09 19.92 1.51
CA THR A 43 -5.77 20.14 0.09
C THR A 43 -5.20 18.89 -0.56
N LEU A 44 -4.38 18.12 0.16
CA LEU A 44 -3.91 16.82 -0.33
C LEU A 44 -5.06 15.83 -0.53
N GLN A 45 -5.99 15.75 0.42
CA GLN A 45 -7.17 14.89 0.28
C GLN A 45 -8.03 15.30 -0.92
N GLN A 46 -8.19 16.60 -1.16
CA GLN A 46 -8.87 17.09 -2.35
C GLN A 46 -8.15 16.64 -3.63
N ALA A 47 -6.83 16.80 -3.71
CA ALA A 47 -6.04 16.35 -4.85
C ALA A 47 -6.18 14.85 -5.11
N LEU A 48 -6.12 14.02 -4.06
CA LEU A 48 -6.29 12.57 -4.15
C LEU A 48 -7.70 12.18 -4.62
N ASN A 49 -8.74 12.85 -4.11
CA ASN A 49 -10.12 12.59 -4.54
C ASN A 49 -10.33 12.99 -6.01
N GLU A 50 -9.80 14.13 -6.46
CA GLU A 50 -9.87 14.52 -7.88
C GLU A 50 -9.13 13.52 -8.79
N LEU A 51 -7.99 12.97 -8.34
CA LEU A 51 -7.28 11.92 -9.08
C LEU A 51 -8.08 10.62 -9.13
N LEU A 52 -8.80 10.27 -8.06
CA LEU A 52 -9.67 9.10 -8.00
C LEU A 52 -10.87 9.24 -8.93
N ASP A 53 -11.55 10.38 -8.87
CA ASP A 53 -12.72 10.69 -9.71
C ASP A 53 -12.34 10.70 -11.20
N ALA A 54 -11.12 11.11 -11.52
CA ALA A 54 -10.56 11.06 -12.86
C ALA A 54 -10.03 9.68 -13.29
N GLY A 55 -10.01 8.68 -12.40
CA GLY A 55 -9.49 7.34 -12.68
C GLY A 55 -7.98 7.25 -12.85
N LEU A 56 -7.23 8.27 -12.41
CA LEU A 56 -5.76 8.35 -12.54
C LEU A 56 -5.02 7.63 -11.40
N VAL A 57 -5.72 7.38 -10.29
CA VAL A 57 -5.25 6.53 -9.19
C VAL A 57 -6.37 5.58 -8.78
N LYS A 58 -5.99 4.46 -8.16
CA LYS A 58 -6.91 3.52 -7.51
C LYS A 58 -6.69 3.58 -6.01
N LYS A 59 -7.78 3.43 -5.24
CA LYS A 59 -7.76 3.38 -3.79
C LYS A 59 -8.27 2.04 -3.30
N GLU A 60 -7.48 1.35 -2.48
CA GLU A 60 -7.89 0.20 -1.70
C GLU A 60 -8.01 0.62 -0.23
N THR A 61 -9.12 0.26 0.42
CA THR A 61 -9.33 0.57 1.84
C THR A 61 -9.40 -0.74 2.63
N MET A 62 -8.53 -0.87 3.63
CA MET A 62 -8.47 -2.02 4.54
C MET A 62 -8.51 -1.50 5.98
N ARG A 63 -9.52 -1.90 6.76
CA ARG A 63 -9.88 -1.34 8.09
C ARG A 63 -9.84 0.19 8.20
N ASN A 64 -8.65 0.69 8.53
CA ASN A 64 -8.33 2.05 8.96
C ASN A 64 -7.26 2.70 8.07
N SER A 65 -6.82 2.02 7.01
CA SER A 65 -5.78 2.50 6.11
C SER A 65 -6.26 2.46 4.67
N SER A 66 -6.08 3.59 3.98
CA SER A 66 -6.26 3.67 2.54
C SER A 66 -4.92 3.67 1.84
N ARG A 67 -4.85 2.92 0.74
CA ARG A 67 -3.66 2.72 -0.07
C ARG A 67 -3.96 3.15 -1.49
N TYR A 68 -3.00 3.80 -2.12
CA TYR A 68 -3.12 4.36 -3.46
C TYR A 68 -2.12 3.70 -4.39
N GLU A 69 -2.57 3.44 -5.61
CA GLU A 69 -1.72 3.03 -6.74
C GLU A 69 -2.03 3.89 -7.95
N ILE A 70 -1.01 4.21 -8.75
CA ILE A 70 -1.20 4.85 -10.04
C ILE A 70 -1.86 3.88 -11.03
N THR A 71 -2.80 4.38 -11.83
CA THR A 71 -3.37 3.62 -12.96
C THR A 71 -2.54 3.80 -14.22
N LYS A 72 -2.84 3.03 -15.26
CA LYS A 72 -2.20 3.21 -16.57
C LYS A 72 -2.49 4.62 -17.11
N GLU A 73 -3.73 5.08 -16.97
CA GLU A 73 -4.15 6.42 -17.38
C GLU A 73 -3.41 7.51 -16.55
N GLY A 74 -3.14 7.25 -15.28
CA GLY A 74 -2.31 8.10 -14.42
C GLY A 74 -0.87 8.19 -14.88
N GLU A 75 -0.27 7.06 -15.27
CA GLU A 75 1.09 6.98 -15.84
C GLU A 75 1.18 7.77 -17.15
N GLU A 76 0.26 7.53 -18.08
CA GLU A 76 0.19 8.27 -19.35
C GLU A 76 0.04 9.79 -19.10
N THR A 77 -0.84 10.19 -18.18
CA THR A 77 -1.00 11.61 -17.80
C THR A 77 0.30 12.19 -17.23
N LEU A 78 1.00 11.43 -16.38
CA LEU A 78 2.29 11.85 -15.83
C LEU A 78 3.37 11.97 -16.91
N GLU A 79 3.39 11.13 -17.95
CA GLU A 79 4.34 11.26 -19.06
C GLU A 79 4.14 12.59 -19.83
N PHE A 80 2.90 13.01 -20.06
CA PHE A 80 2.61 14.26 -20.77
C PHE A 80 2.91 15.52 -19.93
N PHE A 81 2.60 15.47 -18.64
CA PHE A 81 2.60 16.65 -17.77
C PHE A 81 3.70 16.65 -16.70
N GLY A 82 4.45 15.57 -16.53
CA GLY A 82 5.48 15.43 -15.50
C GLY A 82 6.60 16.46 -15.61
N LYS A 83 6.89 16.93 -16.83
CA LYS A 83 7.81 18.05 -17.09
C LYS A 83 7.39 19.39 -16.46
N ASN A 84 6.14 19.50 -16.01
CA ASN A 84 5.64 20.68 -15.29
C ASN A 84 6.04 20.67 -13.82
N ILE A 85 6.52 19.53 -13.29
CA ILE A 85 7.12 19.45 -11.96
C ILE A 85 8.54 19.98 -12.05
N SER A 86 8.89 20.95 -11.20
CA SER A 86 10.24 21.52 -11.24
C SER A 86 11.28 20.49 -10.78
N PRO A 87 12.54 20.57 -11.26
CA PRO A 87 13.60 19.66 -10.83
C PRO A 87 13.84 19.64 -9.31
N ALA A 88 13.62 20.77 -8.64
CA ALA A 88 13.74 20.88 -7.18
C ALA A 88 12.69 20.02 -6.47
N ILE A 89 11.42 20.07 -6.91
CA ILE A 89 10.33 19.27 -6.33
C ILE A 89 10.53 17.78 -6.62
N VAL A 90 11.01 17.45 -7.83
CA VAL A 90 11.39 16.08 -8.18
C VAL A 90 12.47 15.56 -7.23
N SER A 91 13.54 16.35 -7.01
CA SER A 91 14.62 15.99 -6.10
C SER A 91 14.13 15.75 -4.66
N ASP A 92 13.21 16.58 -4.17
CA ASP A 92 12.62 16.42 -2.83
C ASP A 92 11.83 15.11 -2.70
N MET A 93 11.02 14.77 -3.71
CA MET A 93 10.27 13.52 -3.75
C MET A 93 11.21 12.31 -3.80
N ASP A 94 12.21 12.35 -4.67
CA ASP A 94 13.19 11.26 -4.81
C ASP A 94 13.99 11.04 -3.53
N GLU A 95 14.42 12.12 -2.86
CA GLU A 95 15.11 12.04 -1.58
C GLU A 95 14.22 11.41 -0.50
N TYR A 96 12.98 11.90 -0.37
CA TYR A 96 12.02 11.36 0.60
C TYR A 96 11.76 9.86 0.38
N LEU A 97 11.50 9.48 -0.87
CA LEU A 97 11.27 8.08 -1.24
C LEU A 97 12.51 7.24 -0.94
N LYS A 98 13.70 7.69 -1.31
CA LYS A 98 14.96 6.96 -1.06
C LYS A 98 15.22 6.74 0.43
N GLN A 99 15.00 7.75 1.27
CA GLN A 99 15.21 7.66 2.71
C GLN A 99 14.20 6.72 3.39
N ASN A 100 12.96 6.66 2.88
CA ASN A 100 11.87 5.95 3.53
C ASN A 100 11.49 4.62 2.85
N ARG A 101 12.06 4.28 1.69
CA ARG A 101 11.60 3.19 0.80
C ARG A 101 11.40 1.86 1.52
N PHE A 102 12.40 1.44 2.30
CA PHE A 102 12.37 0.16 3.01
C PHE A 102 11.26 0.12 4.06
N ARG A 103 11.16 1.18 4.88
CA ARG A 103 10.10 1.31 5.88
C ARG A 103 8.72 1.33 5.24
N MET A 104 8.54 2.13 4.19
CA MET A 104 7.25 2.26 3.50
C MET A 104 6.80 0.94 2.87
N ARG A 105 7.72 0.23 2.20
CA ARG A 105 7.45 -1.09 1.61
C ARG A 105 7.02 -2.10 2.67
N ASN A 106 7.70 -2.14 3.82
CA ASN A 106 7.37 -3.09 4.88
C ASN A 106 6.01 -2.78 5.54
N GLU A 107 5.68 -1.51 5.72
CA GLU A 107 4.38 -1.08 6.27
C GLU A 107 3.21 -1.52 5.37
N VAL A 108 3.42 -1.59 4.05
CA VAL A 108 2.40 -2.07 3.11
C VAL A 108 2.48 -3.57 2.80
N GLY A 109 3.58 -4.24 3.16
CA GLY A 109 3.79 -5.65 2.89
C GLY A 109 2.95 -6.60 3.75
N LEU A 110 2.36 -6.13 4.85
CA LEU A 110 1.54 -6.95 5.75
C LEU A 110 0.10 -6.43 5.77
N ILE A 111 -0.85 -7.32 5.50
CA ILE A 111 -2.29 -7.05 5.53
C ILE A 111 -2.96 -8.00 6.50
N SER A 112 -3.83 -7.48 7.35
CA SER A 112 -4.67 -8.26 8.25
C SER A 112 -6.01 -7.56 8.47
N ASP A 113 -7.10 -8.24 8.16
CA ASP A 113 -8.47 -7.79 8.43
C ASP A 113 -9.38 -8.95 8.85
N PHE A 114 -10.60 -8.67 9.29
CA PHE A 114 -11.64 -9.69 9.38
C PHE A 114 -13.00 -9.14 8.95
N TYR A 115 -13.88 -10.03 8.53
CA TYR A 115 -15.26 -9.73 8.23
C TYR A 115 -16.18 -10.85 8.71
N LYS A 116 -17.47 -10.53 8.91
CA LYS A 116 -18.46 -11.52 9.31
C LYS A 116 -18.92 -12.32 8.08
N SER A 117 -18.84 -13.64 8.18
CA SER A 117 -19.32 -14.59 7.17
C SER A 117 -20.84 -14.76 7.23
N THR A 118 -21.43 -15.33 6.17
CA THR A 118 -22.86 -15.70 6.11
C THR A 118 -23.25 -16.70 7.19
N ASN A 119 -22.29 -17.50 7.67
CA ASN A 119 -22.51 -18.55 8.66
C ASN A 119 -22.38 -18.04 10.12
N GLN A 120 -22.40 -16.72 10.31
CA GLN A 120 -22.18 -16.01 11.60
C GLN A 120 -20.77 -16.08 12.19
N ASP A 121 -19.90 -16.95 11.69
CA ASP A 121 -18.47 -16.94 11.98
C ASP A 121 -17.78 -15.69 11.41
N TYR A 122 -16.56 -15.41 11.86
CA TYR A 122 -15.68 -14.37 11.34
C TYR A 122 -14.58 -14.97 10.48
N ILE A 123 -14.27 -14.37 9.34
CA ILE A 123 -13.11 -14.73 8.53
C ILE A 123 -12.01 -13.74 8.80
N VAL A 124 -10.87 -14.22 9.29
CA VAL A 124 -9.61 -13.49 9.38
C VAL A 124 -8.88 -13.63 8.07
N HIS A 125 -8.64 -12.50 7.41
CA HIS A 125 -7.92 -12.38 6.15
C HIS A 125 -6.52 -11.82 6.42
N CYS A 126 -5.49 -12.57 6.07
CA CYS A 126 -4.10 -12.23 6.31
C CYS A 126 -3.27 -12.39 5.03
N GLU A 127 -2.49 -11.38 4.67
CA GLU A 127 -1.58 -11.45 3.52
C GLU A 127 -0.16 -10.97 3.87
N VAL A 128 0.81 -11.61 3.23
CA VAL A 128 2.16 -11.06 3.04
C VAL A 128 2.31 -10.73 1.57
N ARG A 129 2.71 -9.50 1.27
CA ARG A 129 2.94 -8.98 -0.07
C ARG A 129 4.39 -8.57 -0.25
N GLU A 130 4.91 -8.85 -1.44
CA GLU A 130 6.14 -8.25 -1.92
C GLU A 130 5.83 -7.30 -3.09
N GLY A 131 5.82 -6.00 -2.80
CA GLY A 131 5.35 -5.03 -3.78
C GLY A 131 3.86 -5.21 -4.05
N LYS A 132 3.50 -5.44 -5.31
CA LYS A 132 2.13 -5.78 -5.73
C LYS A 132 1.83 -7.28 -5.68
N ALA A 133 2.84 -8.14 -5.55
CA ALA A 133 2.66 -9.58 -5.56
C ALA A 133 2.25 -10.09 -4.17
N VAL A 134 1.18 -10.88 -4.10
CA VAL A 134 0.78 -11.59 -2.88
C VAL A 134 1.64 -12.85 -2.77
N LEU A 135 2.49 -12.92 -1.74
CA LEU A 135 3.36 -14.08 -1.48
C LEU A 135 2.61 -15.20 -0.75
N VAL A 136 1.76 -14.82 0.21
CA VAL A 136 0.84 -15.74 0.88
C VAL A 136 -0.42 -14.98 1.26
N ASN A 137 -1.55 -15.68 1.14
CA ASN A 137 -2.87 -15.23 1.56
C ASN A 137 -3.51 -16.37 2.37
N LEU A 138 -4.03 -16.03 3.55
CA LEU A 138 -4.67 -16.93 4.49
C LEU A 138 -6.04 -16.36 4.87
N ASP A 139 -7.09 -17.12 4.58
CA ASP A 139 -8.44 -16.89 5.11
C ASP A 139 -8.76 -17.94 6.17
N ILE A 140 -8.93 -17.51 7.42
CA ILE A 140 -9.11 -18.40 8.58
C ILE A 140 -10.46 -18.10 9.25
N SER A 141 -11.33 -19.11 9.33
CA SER A 141 -12.62 -18.99 10.02
C SER A 141 -12.45 -19.11 11.53
N VAL A 142 -13.00 -18.16 12.29
CA VAL A 142 -13.01 -18.12 13.75
C VAL A 142 -14.41 -17.83 14.29
N PRO A 143 -14.78 -18.34 15.47
CA PRO A 143 -16.15 -18.30 15.98
C PRO A 143 -16.61 -16.91 16.43
N ASP A 144 -15.69 -16.03 16.83
CA ASP A 144 -16.03 -14.74 17.43
C ASP A 144 -15.08 -13.61 16.98
N LYS A 145 -15.55 -12.38 17.21
CA LYS A 145 -14.84 -11.15 16.83
C LYS A 145 -13.55 -10.95 17.62
N GLU A 146 -13.52 -11.35 18.88
CA GLU A 146 -12.39 -11.15 19.78
C GLU A 146 -11.17 -11.96 19.29
N GLN A 147 -11.39 -13.22 18.94
CA GLN A 147 -10.36 -14.05 18.30
C GLN A 147 -9.88 -13.46 16.98
N ALA A 148 -10.80 -12.96 16.16
CA ALA A 148 -10.47 -12.35 14.88
C ALA A 148 -9.57 -11.10 15.06
N GLU A 149 -9.87 -10.26 16.06
CA GLU A 149 -9.06 -9.10 16.45
C GLU A 149 -7.67 -9.50 16.92
N ILE A 150 -7.57 -10.48 17.83
CA ILE A 150 -6.30 -11.00 18.36
C ILE A 150 -5.41 -11.51 17.22
N MET A 151 -5.96 -12.32 16.32
CA MET A 151 -5.20 -12.88 15.20
C MET A 151 -4.66 -11.81 14.26
N CYS A 152 -5.47 -10.80 13.95
CA CYS A 152 -5.02 -9.68 13.12
C CYS A 152 -3.92 -8.87 13.80
N ASN A 153 -4.04 -8.62 15.10
CA ASN A 153 -3.03 -7.88 15.86
C ASN A 153 -1.68 -8.62 15.87
N HIS A 154 -1.70 -9.94 16.03
CA HIS A 154 -0.48 -10.76 16.00
C HIS A 154 0.11 -10.95 14.61
N TRP A 155 -0.66 -10.75 13.52
CA TRP A 155 -0.17 -10.95 12.16
C TRP A 155 1.08 -10.12 11.85
N LYS A 156 1.11 -8.86 12.31
CA LYS A 156 2.25 -7.97 12.10
C LYS A 156 3.56 -8.56 12.60
N ASP A 157 3.52 -9.21 13.76
CA ASP A 157 4.70 -9.74 14.44
C ASP A 157 5.00 -11.20 14.07
N ARG A 158 3.99 -11.97 13.60
CA ARG A 158 4.09 -13.42 13.35
C ARG A 158 4.12 -13.82 11.87
N SER A 159 3.73 -12.93 10.96
CA SER A 159 3.62 -13.22 9.51
C SER A 159 4.87 -13.85 8.91
N GLN A 160 6.08 -13.37 9.27
CA GLN A 160 7.33 -13.92 8.76
C GLN A 160 7.58 -15.35 9.25
N GLU A 161 7.30 -15.63 10.53
CA GLU A 161 7.41 -16.98 11.11
C GLU A 161 6.42 -17.93 10.43
N ILE A 162 5.18 -17.49 10.23
CA ILE A 162 4.11 -18.27 9.57
C ILE A 162 4.48 -18.56 8.11
N TYR A 163 4.92 -17.55 7.35
CA TYR A 163 5.35 -17.73 5.96
C TYR A 163 6.52 -18.70 5.85
N ALA A 164 7.54 -18.56 6.71
CA ALA A 164 8.69 -19.46 6.74
C ALA A 164 8.28 -20.91 7.07
N TYR A 165 7.33 -21.10 8.01
CA TYR A 165 6.78 -22.40 8.34
C TYR A 165 6.07 -23.06 7.16
N VAL A 166 5.21 -22.31 6.44
CA VAL A 166 4.52 -22.80 5.24
C VAL A 166 5.53 -23.21 4.17
N MET A 167 6.49 -22.34 3.85
CA MET A 167 7.53 -22.62 2.87
C MET A 167 8.35 -23.86 3.24
N LYS A 168 8.80 -23.96 4.49
CA LYS A 168 9.55 -25.13 4.98
C LYS A 168 8.74 -26.42 4.84
N SER A 169 7.47 -26.39 5.23
CA SER A 169 6.60 -27.56 5.22
C SER A 169 6.29 -28.06 3.81
N LEU A 170 6.17 -27.16 2.83
CA LEU A 170 5.90 -27.50 1.44
C LEU A 170 7.15 -27.89 0.65
N MET A 171 8.31 -27.30 0.97
CA MET A 171 9.58 -27.61 0.30
C MET A 171 10.33 -28.78 0.93
N SER A 172 9.95 -29.23 2.12
CA SER A 172 10.53 -30.43 2.71
C SER A 172 10.12 -31.66 1.89
N GLU A 173 11.07 -32.22 1.14
CA GLU A 173 10.94 -33.56 0.58
C GLU A 173 10.73 -34.53 1.74
N HIS A 174 9.49 -34.96 1.95
CA HIS A 174 9.29 -36.17 2.73
C HIS A 174 9.90 -37.29 1.91
N GLY A 175 11.01 -37.85 2.42
CA GLY A 175 11.71 -38.95 1.82
C GLY A 175 10.72 -40.03 1.40
N VAL A 176 10.64 -40.24 0.09
CA VAL A 176 10.20 -41.53 -0.44
C VAL A 176 11.26 -42.50 0.05
N GLU A 177 11.01 -43.16 1.18
CA GLU A 177 11.62 -44.43 1.49
C GLU A 177 11.32 -45.33 0.29
N LYS A 178 12.30 -45.44 -0.62
CA LYS A 178 12.36 -46.51 -1.59
C LYS A 178 12.52 -47.80 -0.79
N LYS A 179 11.40 -48.44 -0.48
CA LYS A 179 11.37 -49.87 -0.18
C LYS A 179 11.79 -50.67 -1.40
#